data_AF-A0A497JHH6-F1
#
_entry.id   AF-A0A497JHH6-F1
#
_cell.length_a   1.000
_cell.length_b   1.000
_cell.length_c   1.000
_cell.angle_alpha   90.00
_cell.angle_beta   90.00
_cell.angle_gamma   90.00
#
_symmetry.space_group_name_H-M   'P 1'
#
loop_
_entity.id
_entity.type
_entity.pdbx_description
1 polymer ?
#
loop_
_entity_poly.entity_id
_entity_poly.type
_entity_poly.pdbx_seq_one_letter_code
_entity_poly.pdbx_strand_id
1 'polypeptide(L)'
;KVAYNQLDVPKVWLDGFEAEPIPIQELIADRLFALVAQADVTSKLTEKIESVQFPIVTLNLKQKKLAALSRKINSVFEKTGKFGVIFIDEAQMLKEHKVDYFLAHLYDHADRIKIVMAGSQVGLLEEFIGKNASSPLFGRAKTQIEMKRLSPENSLVFLIQGCAQANIRVDIEELKDAVNTFDGLIGWLTYYGYYRIRYGHEKAKELVFKDAEEIIRDEFLRFMSQQRGKKKRFLYVLKAIANGYNTWNEIKEFIKIKKRENISDSRLLNLLERLSDYSFIERDGNKYLLCDPIMEKFFRSSS
;
A
#
# COMPACT_ATOMS: atom_id res chain seq x y z
N LYS A 1 -12.67 -0.86 2.70
CA LYS A 1 -13.38 -1.10 1.41
C LYS A 1 -14.65 -0.23 1.22
N VAL A 2 -14.65 1.03 1.66
CA VAL A 2 -15.87 1.87 1.63
C VAL A 2 -16.30 2.22 0.20
N ALA A 3 -15.40 2.78 -0.61
CA ALA A 3 -15.69 3.13 -2.01
C ALA A 3 -16.12 1.91 -2.85
N TYR A 4 -15.44 0.77 -2.64
CA TYR A 4 -15.83 -0.49 -3.28
C TYR A 4 -17.29 -0.85 -2.96
N ASN A 5 -17.70 -0.79 -1.70
CA ASN A 5 -19.07 -1.18 -1.30
C ASN A 5 -20.15 -0.20 -1.79
N GLN A 6 -19.84 1.08 -1.96
CA GLN A 6 -20.80 2.11 -2.37
C GLN A 6 -21.06 2.17 -3.88
N LEU A 7 -20.17 1.62 -4.71
CA LEU A 7 -20.30 1.69 -6.17
C LEU A 7 -21.27 0.65 -6.72
N ASP A 8 -22.36 1.08 -7.35
CA ASP A 8 -23.32 0.18 -8.00
C ASP A 8 -22.97 -0.07 -9.48
N VAL A 9 -21.79 -0.68 -9.70
CA VAL A 9 -21.30 -1.10 -11.02
C VAL A 9 -20.58 -2.44 -10.90
N PRO A 10 -20.50 -3.26 -11.97
CA PRO A 10 -19.65 -4.44 -11.98
C PRO A 10 -18.24 -4.10 -11.48
N LYS A 11 -17.78 -4.81 -10.46
CA LYS A 11 -16.53 -4.48 -9.78
C LYS A 11 -15.88 -5.72 -9.19
N VAL A 12 -14.56 -5.69 -9.13
CA VAL A 12 -13.76 -6.73 -8.49
C VAL A 12 -12.61 -6.13 -7.69
N TRP A 13 -12.15 -6.91 -6.71
CA TRP A 13 -11.06 -6.56 -5.82
C TRP A 13 -9.92 -7.56 -6.01
N LEU A 14 -8.71 -7.04 -6.15
CA LEU A 14 -7.48 -7.81 -6.20
C LEU A 14 -6.56 -7.28 -5.11
N ASP A 15 -6.11 -8.16 -4.23
CA ASP A 15 -5.14 -7.83 -3.19
C ASP A 15 -3.76 -8.32 -3.63
N GLY A 16 -2.78 -7.42 -3.66
CA GLY A 16 -1.41 -7.73 -4.05
C GLY A 16 -0.75 -8.82 -3.19
N PHE A 17 -1.17 -8.99 -1.93
CA PHE A 17 -0.65 -10.04 -1.05
C PHE A 17 -1.25 -11.43 -1.33
N GLU A 18 -2.42 -11.52 -1.99
CA GLU A 18 -3.01 -12.81 -2.42
C GLU A 18 -2.18 -13.50 -3.52
N ALA A 19 -1.18 -12.81 -4.08
CA ALA A 19 -0.22 -13.36 -5.04
C ALA A 19 0.81 -14.32 -4.42
N GLU A 20 0.94 -14.35 -3.09
CA GLU A 20 1.98 -15.14 -2.39
C GLU A 20 1.59 -16.61 -2.08
N PRO A 21 0.30 -17.02 -2.02
CA PRO A 21 -0.09 -18.44 -1.99
C PRO A 21 -0.74 -18.99 -3.28
N ILE A 22 -1.32 -18.14 -4.14
CA ILE A 22 -2.03 -18.55 -5.38
C ILE A 22 -1.22 -18.07 -6.58
N PRO A 23 -1.11 -18.85 -7.68
CA PRO A 23 -0.56 -18.33 -8.93
C PRO A 23 -1.32 -17.06 -9.34
N ILE A 24 -0.64 -15.91 -9.33
CA ILE A 24 -1.23 -14.59 -9.62
C ILE A 24 -2.05 -14.56 -10.93
N GLN A 25 -1.75 -15.45 -11.87
CA GLN A 25 -2.46 -15.57 -13.13
C GLN A 25 -3.88 -16.13 -12.94
N GLU A 26 -4.03 -17.16 -12.10
CA GLU A 26 -5.32 -17.73 -11.74
C GLU A 26 -6.14 -16.69 -10.98
N LEU A 27 -5.51 -15.98 -10.04
CA LEU A 27 -6.17 -14.89 -9.34
C LEU A 27 -6.70 -13.79 -10.29
N ILE A 28 -5.86 -13.32 -11.23
CA ILE A 28 -6.29 -12.31 -12.22
C ILE A 28 -7.38 -12.87 -13.13
N ALA A 29 -7.26 -14.13 -13.58
CA ALA A 29 -8.26 -14.79 -14.41
C ALA A 29 -9.63 -14.83 -13.71
N ASP A 30 -9.64 -15.28 -12.46
CA ASP A 30 -10.83 -15.39 -11.63
C ASP A 30 -11.49 -14.03 -11.39
N ARG A 31 -10.69 -13.00 -11.08
CA ARG A 31 -11.21 -11.63 -10.92
C ARG A 31 -11.76 -11.09 -12.23
N LEU A 32 -11.11 -11.31 -13.37
CA LEU A 32 -11.63 -10.88 -14.67
C LEU A 32 -12.92 -11.62 -15.06
N PHE A 33 -12.99 -12.93 -14.79
CA PHE A 33 -14.20 -13.72 -14.99
C PHE A 33 -15.35 -13.16 -14.16
N ALA A 34 -15.14 -12.98 -12.85
CA ALA A 34 -16.14 -12.46 -11.94
C ALA A 34 -16.63 -11.06 -12.36
N LEU A 35 -15.72 -10.22 -12.87
CA LEU A 35 -16.06 -8.91 -13.40
C LEU A 35 -16.96 -8.99 -14.63
N VAL A 36 -16.61 -9.84 -15.61
CA VAL A 36 -17.36 -10.04 -16.85
C VAL A 36 -18.73 -10.66 -16.58
N ALA A 37 -18.81 -11.64 -15.67
CA ALA A 37 -20.06 -12.29 -15.29
C ALA A 37 -21.07 -11.31 -14.66
N GLN A 38 -20.60 -10.33 -13.88
CA GLN A 38 -21.44 -9.26 -13.33
C GLN A 38 -22.01 -8.32 -14.43
N ALA A 39 -21.31 -8.18 -15.55
CA ALA A 39 -21.78 -7.38 -16.67
C ALA A 39 -22.82 -8.15 -17.51
N ASP A 40 -22.48 -9.37 -17.93
CA ASP A 40 -23.28 -10.26 -18.78
C ASP A 40 -23.02 -11.74 -18.46
N VAL A 41 -23.97 -12.35 -17.75
CA VAL A 41 -23.97 -13.77 -17.36
C VAL A 41 -24.03 -14.72 -18.58
N THR A 42 -24.56 -14.25 -19.72
CA THR A 42 -24.73 -15.05 -20.94
C THR A 42 -23.55 -14.95 -21.91
N SER A 43 -22.55 -14.13 -21.58
CA SER A 43 -21.41 -13.92 -22.46
C SER A 43 -20.62 -15.23 -22.64
N LYS A 44 -20.46 -15.73 -23.87
CA LYS A 44 -19.57 -16.87 -24.21
C LYS A 44 -18.08 -16.66 -23.84
N LEU A 45 -17.76 -15.51 -23.25
CA LEU A 45 -16.48 -15.21 -22.62
C LEU A 45 -16.35 -15.91 -21.26
N THR A 46 -17.44 -16.25 -20.59
CA THR A 46 -17.43 -17.04 -19.35
C THR A 46 -16.79 -18.41 -19.61
N GLU A 47 -17.28 -19.16 -20.60
CA GLU A 47 -16.69 -20.45 -21.01
C GLU A 47 -15.25 -20.30 -21.54
N LYS A 48 -14.92 -19.19 -22.20
CA LYS A 48 -13.56 -18.96 -22.72
C LYS A 48 -12.56 -18.55 -21.65
N ILE A 49 -12.97 -17.87 -20.58
CA ILE A 49 -12.07 -17.52 -19.48
C ILE A 49 -11.83 -18.76 -18.61
N GLU A 50 -12.85 -19.61 -18.41
CA GLU A 50 -12.69 -20.94 -17.80
C GLU A 50 -11.83 -21.88 -18.67
N SER A 51 -11.95 -21.84 -20.01
CA SER A 51 -11.15 -22.66 -20.93
C SER A 51 -9.78 -22.06 -21.26
N VAL A 52 -9.54 -20.78 -20.95
CA VAL A 52 -8.20 -20.20 -21.02
C VAL A 52 -7.50 -20.76 -19.80
N GLN A 53 -6.84 -21.91 -19.99
CA GLN A 53 -5.58 -22.14 -19.31
C GLN A 53 -4.79 -20.85 -19.50
N PHE A 54 -4.71 -19.99 -18.49
CA PHE A 54 -3.75 -18.91 -18.44
C PHE A 54 -2.41 -19.63 -18.38
N PRO A 55 -1.73 -19.89 -19.52
CA PRO A 55 -0.59 -20.76 -19.50
C PRO A 55 0.45 -20.00 -18.70
N ILE A 56 0.85 -20.62 -17.59
CA ILE A 56 2.04 -20.43 -16.79
C ILE A 56 2.93 -19.33 -17.38
N VAL A 57 3.15 -18.26 -16.60
CA VAL A 57 4.06 -17.17 -16.95
C VAL A 57 5.29 -17.68 -17.69
N THR A 58 5.26 -17.51 -18.99
CA THR A 58 5.88 -16.30 -19.49
C THR A 58 4.78 -15.36 -19.94
N LEU A 59 4.82 -14.10 -19.48
CA LEU A 59 4.32 -12.96 -20.25
C LEU A 59 5.16 -12.81 -21.56
N ASN A 60 5.21 -13.90 -22.34
CA ASN A 60 5.50 -13.98 -23.78
C ASN A 60 4.18 -14.10 -24.55
N LEU A 61 3.05 -13.71 -23.95
CA LEU A 61 1.88 -13.35 -24.73
C LEU A 61 2.31 -12.17 -25.60
N LYS A 62 2.50 -12.41 -26.91
CA LYS A 62 2.74 -11.34 -27.89
C LYS A 62 1.71 -10.24 -27.62
N GLN A 63 2.13 -8.98 -27.55
CA GLN A 63 1.28 -7.81 -27.25
C GLN A 63 -0.12 -7.87 -27.93
N LYS A 64 -0.18 -8.41 -29.15
CA LYS A 64 -1.43 -8.68 -29.89
C LYS A 64 -2.48 -9.50 -29.13
N LYS A 65 -2.08 -10.53 -28.36
CA LYS A 65 -2.99 -11.37 -27.56
C LYS A 65 -3.56 -10.62 -26.36
N LEU A 66 -2.74 -9.86 -25.65
CA LEU A 66 -3.20 -9.02 -24.52
C LEU A 66 -4.15 -7.93 -24.99
N ALA A 67 -3.84 -7.28 -26.12
CA ALA A 67 -4.73 -6.32 -26.75
C ALA A 67 -6.07 -6.97 -27.17
N ALA A 68 -6.03 -8.17 -27.77
CA ALA A 68 -7.25 -8.88 -28.17
C ALA A 68 -8.12 -9.28 -26.96
N LEU A 69 -7.50 -9.71 -25.85
CA LEU A 69 -8.22 -10.00 -24.61
C LEU A 69 -8.86 -8.73 -24.03
N SER A 70 -8.10 -7.64 -23.96
CA SER A 70 -8.58 -6.35 -23.43
C SER A 70 -9.79 -5.82 -24.21
N ARG A 71 -9.73 -5.86 -25.56
CA ARG A 71 -10.87 -5.49 -26.42
C ARG A 71 -12.08 -6.39 -26.24
N LYS A 72 -11.87 -7.70 -26.06
CA LYS A 72 -12.97 -8.65 -25.79
C LYS A 72 -13.67 -8.33 -24.48
N ILE A 73 -12.90 -8.11 -23.41
CA ILE A 73 -13.44 -7.67 -22.11
C ILE A 73 -14.25 -6.39 -22.33
N ASN A 74 -13.67 -5.36 -22.96
CA ASN A 74 -14.35 -4.10 -23.24
C ASN A 74 -15.68 -4.29 -23.98
N SER A 75 -15.71 -5.13 -25.02
CA SER A 75 -16.90 -5.38 -25.83
C SER A 75 -18.10 -5.90 -25.03
N VAL A 76 -17.87 -6.64 -23.93
CA VAL A 76 -18.95 -7.11 -23.06
C VAL A 76 -19.60 -5.92 -22.34
N PHE A 77 -18.77 -5.02 -21.85
CA PHE A 77 -19.21 -3.81 -21.16
C PHE A 77 -19.85 -2.80 -22.12
N GLU A 78 -19.35 -2.67 -23.35
CA GLU A 78 -19.98 -1.85 -24.39
C GLU A 78 -21.39 -2.34 -24.73
N LYS A 79 -21.57 -3.65 -24.94
CA LYS A 79 -22.88 -4.25 -25.27
C LYS A 79 -23.92 -4.04 -24.17
N THR A 80 -23.48 -4.10 -22.91
CA THR A 80 -24.35 -3.93 -21.74
C THR A 80 -24.56 -2.46 -21.36
N GLY A 81 -23.80 -1.53 -21.97
CA GLY A 81 -23.79 -0.12 -21.60
C GLY A 81 -23.18 0.16 -20.21
N LYS A 82 -22.56 -0.83 -19.56
CA LYS A 82 -22.02 -0.75 -18.20
C LYS A 82 -20.55 -0.33 -18.20
N PHE A 83 -20.05 0.05 -17.03
CA PHE A 83 -18.61 0.17 -16.75
C PHE A 83 -18.18 -0.92 -15.77
N GLY A 84 -16.95 -1.41 -15.93
CA GLY A 84 -16.32 -2.33 -14.99
C GLY A 84 -15.24 -1.61 -14.19
N VAL A 85 -15.12 -1.91 -12.89
CA VAL A 85 -14.05 -1.34 -12.05
C VAL A 85 -13.19 -2.44 -11.43
N ILE A 86 -11.88 -2.35 -11.64
CA ILE A 86 -10.89 -3.23 -11.02
C ILE A 86 -10.20 -2.44 -9.92
N PHE A 87 -10.44 -2.83 -8.67
CA PHE A 87 -9.70 -2.33 -7.52
C PHE A 87 -8.50 -3.22 -7.27
N ILE A 88 -7.32 -2.63 -7.22
CA ILE A 88 -6.06 -3.29 -6.94
C ILE A 88 -5.48 -2.67 -5.68
N ASP A 89 -5.53 -3.42 -4.58
CA ASP A 89 -4.88 -3.04 -3.34
C ASP A 89 -3.44 -3.56 -3.34
N GLU A 90 -2.53 -2.81 -2.71
CA GLU A 90 -1.09 -3.11 -2.66
C GLU A 90 -0.50 -3.43 -4.04
N ALA A 91 -0.86 -2.61 -5.03
CA ALA A 91 -0.59 -2.85 -6.44
C ALA A 91 0.91 -3.01 -6.75
N GLN A 92 1.79 -2.41 -5.94
CA GLN A 92 3.24 -2.56 -6.08
C GLN A 92 3.72 -4.01 -5.95
N MET A 93 3.00 -4.86 -5.20
CA MET A 93 3.34 -6.29 -5.05
C MET A 93 3.21 -7.04 -6.38
N LEU A 94 2.37 -6.56 -7.29
CA LEU A 94 2.15 -7.18 -8.60
C LEU A 94 3.29 -6.94 -9.59
N LYS A 95 4.22 -6.05 -9.25
CA LYS A 95 5.35 -5.68 -10.11
C LYS A 95 6.26 -6.87 -10.41
N GLU A 96 6.52 -7.71 -9.41
CA GLU A 96 7.36 -8.90 -9.58
C GLU A 96 6.78 -9.88 -10.61
N HIS A 97 5.46 -9.81 -10.80
CA HIS A 97 4.71 -10.63 -11.73
C HIS A 97 4.45 -9.98 -13.09
N LYS A 98 4.99 -8.77 -13.35
CA LYS A 98 4.84 -8.03 -14.62
C LYS A 98 3.37 -7.78 -15.03
N VAL A 99 2.49 -7.62 -14.04
CA VAL A 99 1.04 -7.37 -14.26
C VAL A 99 0.80 -5.98 -14.87
N ASP A 100 1.70 -5.02 -14.63
CA ASP A 100 1.74 -3.69 -15.24
C ASP A 100 1.59 -3.72 -16.78
N TYR A 101 2.16 -4.70 -17.47
CA TYR A 101 1.97 -4.88 -18.92
C TYR A 101 0.50 -5.16 -19.29
N PHE A 102 -0.18 -6.00 -18.53
CA PHE A 102 -1.58 -6.30 -18.78
C PHE A 102 -2.46 -5.09 -18.45
N LEU A 103 -2.19 -4.39 -17.35
CA LEU A 103 -2.90 -3.16 -16.98
C LEU A 103 -2.74 -2.07 -18.05
N ALA A 104 -1.55 -1.95 -18.66
CA ALA A 104 -1.32 -1.03 -19.77
C ALA A 104 -2.20 -1.37 -20.99
N HIS A 105 -2.35 -2.65 -21.34
CA HIS A 105 -3.23 -3.07 -22.42
C HIS A 105 -4.73 -2.88 -22.11
N LEU A 106 -5.14 -3.09 -20.85
CA LEU A 106 -6.50 -2.76 -20.41
C LEU A 106 -6.75 -1.26 -20.54
N TYR A 107 -5.81 -0.43 -20.10
CA TYR A 107 -5.90 1.02 -20.23
C TYR A 107 -6.04 1.46 -21.70
N ASP A 108 -5.26 0.87 -22.61
CA ASP A 108 -5.21 1.29 -24.02
C ASP A 108 -6.37 0.79 -24.87
N HIS A 109 -7.06 -0.27 -24.43
CA HIS A 109 -8.00 -1.01 -25.28
C HIS A 109 -9.35 -1.32 -24.63
N ALA A 110 -9.54 -0.93 -23.37
CA ALA A 110 -10.77 -1.18 -22.63
C ALA A 110 -11.31 0.07 -21.92
N ASP A 111 -11.83 1.02 -22.71
CA ASP A 111 -12.34 2.32 -22.23
C ASP A 111 -13.46 2.21 -21.19
N ARG A 112 -14.22 1.10 -21.23
CA ARG A 112 -15.29 0.76 -20.26
C ARG A 112 -14.76 0.16 -18.96
N ILE A 113 -13.47 -0.10 -18.84
CA ILE A 113 -12.83 -0.61 -17.63
C ILE A 113 -12.07 0.53 -16.95
N LYS A 114 -12.34 0.74 -15.66
CA LYS A 114 -11.59 1.67 -14.80
C LYS A 114 -10.73 0.87 -13.83
N ILE A 115 -9.51 1.33 -13.63
CA ILE A 115 -8.54 0.70 -12.73
C ILE A 115 -8.29 1.67 -11.59
N VAL A 116 -8.52 1.22 -10.36
CA VAL A 116 -8.22 1.97 -9.13
C VAL A 116 -7.12 1.21 -8.41
N MET A 117 -5.97 1.86 -8.19
CA MET A 117 -4.82 1.27 -7.51
C MET A 117 -4.60 1.97 -6.17
N ALA A 118 -4.35 1.18 -5.14
CA ALA A 118 -3.88 1.62 -3.84
C ALA A 118 -2.53 0.94 -3.52
N GLY A 119 -1.75 1.55 -2.64
CA GLY A 119 -0.50 0.98 -2.17
C GLY A 119 0.05 1.79 -1.00
N SER A 120 0.46 1.09 0.06
CA SER A 120 1.04 1.69 1.26
C SER A 120 2.50 2.11 1.06
N GLN A 121 3.20 1.48 0.13
CA GLN A 121 4.61 1.74 -0.20
C GLN A 121 4.71 2.71 -1.39
N VAL A 122 4.60 4.01 -1.12
CA VAL A 122 4.41 5.05 -2.15
C VAL A 122 5.51 5.02 -3.22
N GLY A 123 6.77 4.91 -2.83
CA GLY A 123 7.88 4.90 -3.82
C GLY A 123 7.87 3.65 -4.70
N LEU A 124 7.48 2.49 -4.16
CA LEU A 124 7.30 1.27 -4.96
C LEU A 124 6.07 1.35 -5.86
N LEU A 125 4.98 1.96 -5.39
CA LEU A 125 3.78 2.21 -6.20
C LEU A 125 4.09 3.15 -7.36
N GLU A 126 4.82 4.26 -7.11
CA GLU A 126 5.32 5.16 -8.17
C GLU A 126 6.13 4.40 -9.21
N GLU A 127 7.03 3.51 -8.76
CA GLU A 127 7.84 2.70 -9.65
C GLU A 127 7.00 1.73 -10.49
N PHE A 128 5.92 1.18 -9.92
CA PHE A 128 4.98 0.28 -10.59
C PHE A 128 4.10 1.02 -11.61
N ILE A 129 3.48 2.14 -11.21
CA ILE A 129 2.61 2.91 -12.10
C ILE A 129 3.40 3.71 -13.14
N GLY A 130 4.73 3.81 -13.02
CA GLY A 130 5.61 4.27 -14.06
C GLY A 130 6.23 5.63 -13.79
N LYS A 131 7.29 5.59 -12.97
CA LYS A 131 8.24 6.69 -12.72
C LYS A 131 9.20 6.95 -13.90
N ASN A 132 9.50 5.91 -14.68
CA ASN A 132 10.48 5.94 -15.77
C ASN A 132 9.87 5.46 -17.10
N ALA A 133 10.43 5.93 -18.23
CA ALA A 133 9.98 5.58 -19.59
C ALA A 133 10.00 4.07 -19.90
N SER A 134 10.74 3.27 -19.12
CA SER A 134 10.78 1.82 -19.25
C SER A 134 9.56 1.11 -18.65
N SER A 135 8.73 1.77 -17.82
CA SER A 135 7.54 1.17 -17.23
C SER A 135 6.40 1.12 -18.26
N PRO A 136 5.68 -0.02 -18.38
CA PRO A 136 4.53 -0.15 -19.27
C PRO A 136 3.45 0.89 -19.04
N LEU A 137 3.28 1.38 -17.81
CA LEU A 137 2.25 2.36 -17.45
C LEU A 137 2.73 3.82 -17.56
N PHE A 138 3.99 4.05 -17.94
CA PHE A 138 4.54 5.39 -18.16
C PHE A 138 3.77 6.14 -19.26
N GLY A 139 3.63 7.46 -19.13
CA GLY A 139 2.96 8.32 -20.10
C GLY A 139 1.43 8.22 -20.17
N ARG A 140 0.80 7.29 -19.44
CA ARG A 140 -0.66 7.18 -19.33
C ARG A 140 -1.17 8.14 -18.26
N ALA A 141 -2.20 8.91 -18.60
CA ALA A 141 -2.83 9.86 -17.70
C ALA A 141 -3.47 9.14 -16.49
N LYS A 142 -3.25 9.69 -15.30
CA LYS A 142 -3.71 9.10 -14.03
C LYS A 142 -4.19 10.22 -13.12
N THR A 143 -5.23 9.94 -12.35
CA THR A 143 -5.62 10.77 -11.22
C THR A 143 -4.96 10.21 -9.97
N GLN A 144 -4.04 10.95 -9.38
CA GLN A 144 -3.37 10.57 -8.14
C GLN A 144 -4.06 11.24 -6.96
N ILE A 145 -4.43 10.45 -5.96
CA ILE A 145 -4.99 10.92 -4.70
C ILE A 145 -4.02 10.50 -3.61
N GLU A 146 -3.32 11.47 -3.04
CA GLU A 146 -2.41 11.25 -1.92
C GLU A 146 -3.16 11.36 -0.61
N MET A 147 -3.17 10.29 0.18
CA MET A 147 -3.77 10.27 1.51
C MET A 147 -2.72 10.72 2.52
N LYS A 148 -2.85 11.95 3.00
CA LYS A 148 -1.97 12.51 4.04
C LYS A 148 -2.51 12.20 5.43
N ARG A 149 -1.63 12.34 6.43
CA ARG A 149 -2.02 12.41 7.84
C ARG A 149 -3.10 13.47 8.00
N LEU A 150 -4.08 13.19 8.86
CA LEU A 150 -5.06 14.19 9.24
C LEU A 150 -4.35 15.30 10.02
N SER A 151 -4.76 16.55 9.80
CA SER A 151 -4.32 17.64 10.68
C SER A 151 -4.85 17.41 12.10
N PRO A 152 -4.22 17.98 13.15
CA PRO A 152 -4.69 17.80 14.52
C PRO A 152 -6.19 18.12 14.69
N GLU A 153 -6.69 19.13 13.99
CA GLU A 153 -8.10 19.53 14.01
C GLU A 153 -8.99 18.45 13.35
N ASN A 154 -8.60 17.95 12.18
CA ASN A 154 -9.35 16.91 11.48
C ASN A 154 -9.30 15.57 12.23
N SER A 155 -8.19 15.24 12.88
CA SER A 155 -8.07 14.07 13.76
C SER A 155 -9.01 14.17 14.95
N LEU A 156 -9.10 15.35 15.56
CA LEU A 156 -10.00 15.58 16.69
C LEU A 156 -11.46 15.46 16.26
N VAL A 157 -11.84 16.07 15.13
CA VAL A 157 -13.19 15.95 14.55
C VAL A 157 -13.51 14.49 14.24
N PHE A 158 -12.58 13.75 13.64
CA PHE A 158 -12.73 12.33 13.32
C PHE A 158 -13.05 11.50 14.58
N LEU A 159 -12.28 11.68 15.67
CA LEU A 159 -12.52 10.96 16.92
C LEU A 159 -13.84 11.38 17.58
N ILE A 160 -14.17 12.67 17.61
CA ILE A 160 -15.43 13.19 18.17
C ILE A 160 -16.62 12.55 17.44
N GLN A 161 -16.60 12.53 16.11
CA GLN A 161 -17.66 11.92 15.31
C GLN A 161 -17.80 10.42 15.58
N GLY A 162 -16.68 9.69 15.67
CA GLY A 162 -16.69 8.26 16.02
C GLY A 162 -17.28 8.00 17.41
N CYS A 163 -16.93 8.82 18.40
CA CYS A 163 -17.47 8.72 19.76
C CYS A 163 -18.98 9.00 19.79
N ALA A 164 -19.43 10.03 19.06
CA ALA A 164 -20.85 10.38 18.94
C ALA A 164 -21.65 9.24 18.27
N GLN A 165 -21.14 8.64 17.20
CA GLN A 165 -21.76 7.49 16.54
C GLN A 165 -21.85 6.26 17.45
N ALA A 166 -20.88 6.09 18.36
CA ALA A 166 -20.87 5.05 19.37
C ALA A 166 -21.67 5.40 20.64
N ASN A 167 -22.31 6.57 20.70
CA ASN A 167 -23.05 7.09 21.86
C ASN A 167 -22.22 7.12 23.16
N ILE A 168 -20.91 7.35 23.07
CA ILE A 168 -20.03 7.52 24.23
C ILE A 168 -19.66 9.00 24.43
N ARG A 169 -19.58 9.42 25.70
CA ARG A 169 -19.05 10.73 26.06
C ARG A 169 -17.60 10.56 26.49
N VAL A 170 -16.73 11.39 25.92
CA VAL A 170 -15.28 11.35 26.15
C VAL A 170 -14.81 12.77 26.40
N ASP A 171 -13.86 12.95 27.32
CA ASP A 171 -13.24 14.25 27.55
C ASP A 171 -12.44 14.68 26.31
N ILE A 172 -12.52 15.96 25.97
CA ILE A 172 -11.79 16.53 24.84
C ILE A 172 -10.27 16.44 25.03
N GLU A 173 -9.79 16.54 26.27
CA GLU A 173 -8.36 16.45 26.57
C GLU A 173 -7.83 15.02 26.34
N GLU A 174 -8.63 13.97 26.62
CA GLU A 174 -8.28 12.58 26.25
C GLU A 174 -8.15 12.42 24.72
N LEU A 175 -9.02 13.08 23.95
CA LEU A 175 -8.97 12.99 22.49
C LEU A 175 -7.76 13.75 21.94
N LYS A 176 -7.45 14.93 22.47
CA LYS A 176 -6.23 15.68 22.10
C LYS A 176 -4.97 14.89 22.39
N ASP A 177 -4.90 14.23 23.55
CA ASP A 177 -3.77 13.36 23.89
C ASP A 177 -3.62 12.21 22.89
N ALA A 178 -4.73 11.56 22.51
CA ALA A 178 -4.69 10.52 21.47
C ALA A 178 -4.25 11.06 20.10
N VAL A 179 -4.72 12.25 19.70
CA VAL A 179 -4.29 12.90 18.46
C VAL A 179 -2.79 13.17 18.47
N ASN A 180 -2.25 13.71 19.57
CA ASN A 180 -0.82 13.96 19.71
C ASN A 180 -0.01 12.65 19.72
N THR A 181 -0.55 11.59 20.32
CA THR A 181 0.11 10.29 20.41
C THR A 181 0.19 9.59 19.04
N PHE A 182 -0.86 9.67 18.23
CA PHE A 182 -0.98 8.95 16.95
C PHE A 182 -0.74 9.82 15.71
N ASP A 183 -0.40 11.10 15.92
CA ASP A 183 0.11 12.05 14.91
C ASP A 183 -0.68 12.04 13.59
N GLY A 184 -2.00 12.08 13.71
CA GLY A 184 -2.91 12.18 12.57
C GLY A 184 -3.03 10.94 11.68
N LEU A 185 -2.38 9.81 12.02
CA LEU A 185 -2.52 8.58 11.27
C LEU A 185 -3.89 7.95 11.51
N ILE A 186 -4.74 8.04 10.48
CA ILE A 186 -6.15 7.62 10.56
C ILE A 186 -6.32 6.14 10.99
N GLY A 187 -5.38 5.27 10.60
CA GLY A 187 -5.37 3.86 11.02
C GLY A 187 -5.27 3.71 12.55
N TRP A 188 -4.29 4.37 13.16
CA TRP A 188 -4.10 4.34 14.62
C TRP A 188 -5.20 5.07 15.37
N LEU A 189 -5.70 6.19 14.85
CA LEU A 189 -6.87 6.88 15.41
C LEU A 189 -8.12 5.98 15.39
N THR A 190 -8.29 5.18 14.34
CA THR A 190 -9.39 4.20 14.24
C THR A 190 -9.23 3.08 15.27
N TYR A 191 -8.04 2.52 15.43
CA TYR A 191 -7.75 1.50 16.44
C TYR A 191 -7.96 2.05 17.85
N TYR A 192 -7.50 3.28 18.11
CA TYR A 192 -7.75 3.97 19.36
C TYR A 192 -9.24 4.13 19.63
N GLY A 193 -10.02 4.64 18.67
CA GLY A 193 -11.47 4.76 18.79
C GLY A 193 -12.15 3.43 19.11
N TYR A 194 -11.76 2.36 18.41
CA TYR A 194 -12.24 0.99 18.65
C TYR A 194 -11.97 0.53 20.09
N TYR A 195 -10.75 0.72 20.60
CA TYR A 195 -10.42 0.33 21.96
C TYR A 195 -11.04 1.25 23.00
N ARG A 196 -11.12 2.55 22.75
CA ARG A 196 -11.67 3.55 23.68
C ARG A 196 -13.15 3.34 23.95
N ILE A 197 -13.91 2.79 23.01
CA ILE A 197 -15.31 2.40 23.23
C ILE A 197 -15.44 1.27 24.27
N ARG A 198 -14.42 0.42 24.42
CA ARG A 198 -14.44 -0.77 25.30
C ARG A 198 -13.64 -0.59 26.59
N TYR A 199 -12.66 0.30 26.57
CA TYR A 199 -11.67 0.48 27.64
C TYR A 199 -11.45 1.97 27.95
N GLY A 200 -10.87 2.25 29.12
CA GLY A 200 -10.42 3.60 29.47
C GLY A 200 -9.29 4.10 28.56
N HIS A 201 -9.08 5.41 28.53
CA HIS A 201 -8.11 6.10 27.66
C HIS A 201 -6.70 5.47 27.67
N GLU A 202 -6.08 5.31 28.84
CA GLU A 202 -4.74 4.74 28.95
C GLU A 202 -4.66 3.30 28.44
N LYS A 203 -5.64 2.47 28.81
CA LYS A 203 -5.69 1.08 28.35
C LYS A 203 -5.91 0.99 26.84
N ALA A 204 -6.70 1.89 26.28
CA ALA A 204 -6.90 1.95 24.83
C ALA A 204 -5.59 2.28 24.11
N LYS A 205 -4.83 3.30 24.56
CA LYS A 205 -3.51 3.60 23.99
C LYS A 205 -2.55 2.42 24.10
N GLU A 206 -2.48 1.76 25.27
CA GLU A 206 -1.64 0.59 25.50
C GLU A 206 -1.94 -0.53 24.48
N LEU A 207 -3.22 -0.83 24.24
CA LEU A 207 -3.64 -1.85 23.28
C LEU A 207 -3.31 -1.46 21.84
N VAL A 208 -3.48 -0.19 21.45
CA VAL A 208 -3.03 0.30 20.13
C VAL A 208 -1.53 0.09 19.95
N PHE A 209 -0.72 0.48 20.95
CA PHE A 209 0.73 0.29 20.88
C PHE A 209 1.10 -1.18 20.74
N LYS A 210 0.44 -2.07 21.48
CA LYS A 210 0.71 -3.51 21.40
C LYS A 210 0.45 -4.07 20.00
N ASP A 211 -0.72 -3.78 19.43
CA ASP A 211 -1.08 -4.26 18.09
C ASP A 211 -0.17 -3.63 17.01
N ALA A 212 0.13 -2.34 17.15
CA ALA A 212 0.98 -1.63 16.21
C ALA A 212 2.42 -2.16 16.22
N GLU A 213 2.96 -2.55 17.39
CA GLU A 213 4.28 -3.21 17.47
C GLU A 213 4.31 -4.54 16.71
N GLU A 214 3.22 -5.31 16.72
CA GLU A 214 3.10 -6.55 15.92
C GLU A 214 3.05 -6.25 14.42
N ILE A 215 2.23 -5.27 14.00
CA ILE A 215 2.10 -4.85 12.60
C ILE A 215 3.44 -4.34 12.05
N ILE A 216 4.09 -3.41 12.76
CA ILE A 216 5.38 -2.82 12.36
C ILE A 216 6.47 -3.90 12.31
N ARG A 217 6.46 -4.84 13.26
CA ARG A 217 7.39 -5.96 13.26
C ARG A 217 7.23 -6.82 12.00
N ASP A 218 6.00 -7.17 11.66
CA ASP A 218 5.70 -7.98 10.49
C ASP A 218 6.07 -7.26 9.18
N GLU A 219 5.75 -5.97 9.06
CA GLU A 219 6.17 -5.14 7.92
C GLU A 219 7.69 -5.07 7.81
N PHE A 220 8.38 -4.85 8.93
CA PHE A 220 9.83 -4.81 8.96
C PHE A 220 10.45 -6.17 8.59
N LEU A 221 9.90 -7.29 9.09
CA LEU A 221 10.37 -8.63 8.76
C LEU A 221 10.15 -8.95 7.27
N ARG A 222 9.00 -8.58 6.70
CA ARG A 222 8.73 -8.69 5.25
C ARG A 222 9.70 -7.85 4.44
N PHE A 223 9.89 -6.59 4.79
CA PHE A 223 10.90 -5.73 4.15
C PHE A 223 12.29 -6.39 4.17
N MET A 224 12.66 -6.93 5.33
CA MET A 224 13.97 -7.56 5.57
C MET A 224 14.14 -8.89 4.85
N SER A 225 13.09 -9.67 4.63
CA SER A 225 13.15 -10.92 3.86
C SER A 225 13.55 -10.65 2.40
N GLN A 226 13.12 -9.52 1.85
CA GLN A 226 13.43 -9.07 0.49
C GLN A 226 14.85 -8.51 0.32
N GLN A 227 15.56 -8.19 1.41
CA GLN A 227 16.92 -7.64 1.32
C GLN A 227 17.98 -8.75 1.31
N ARG A 228 18.70 -8.91 0.18
CA ARG A 228 19.80 -9.88 -0.04
C ARG A 228 21.04 -9.59 0.84
N GLY A 229 20.96 -9.85 2.14
CA GLY A 229 22.11 -9.83 3.08
C GLY A 229 22.48 -8.46 3.69
N LYS A 230 21.75 -7.37 3.36
CA LYS A 230 21.98 -6.02 3.92
C LYS A 230 21.22 -5.71 5.22
N LYS A 231 20.52 -6.72 5.75
CA LYS A 231 19.56 -6.66 6.87
C LYS A 231 20.00 -5.76 8.03
N LYS A 232 21.19 -6.00 8.59
CA LYS A 232 21.67 -5.26 9.77
C LYS A 232 21.85 -3.75 9.55
N ARG A 233 22.20 -3.31 8.33
CA ARG A 233 22.46 -1.88 8.07
C ARG A 233 21.18 -1.04 8.05
N PHE A 234 20.09 -1.57 7.50
CA PHE A 234 18.78 -0.92 7.54
C PHE A 234 18.29 -0.72 8.97
N LEU A 235 18.44 -1.74 9.82
CA LEU A 235 18.09 -1.62 11.24
C LEU A 235 18.88 -0.50 11.93
N TYR A 236 20.17 -0.36 11.66
CA TYR A 236 20.95 0.73 12.27
C TYR A 236 20.53 2.12 11.79
N VAL A 237 20.12 2.28 10.54
CA VAL A 237 19.57 3.56 10.04
C VAL A 237 18.27 3.88 10.77
N LEU A 238 17.33 2.93 10.85
CA LEU A 238 16.06 3.13 11.55
C LEU A 238 16.26 3.40 13.04
N LYS A 239 17.19 2.70 13.69
CA LYS A 239 17.59 2.97 15.08
C LYS A 239 18.22 4.36 15.23
N ALA A 240 19.05 4.82 14.30
CA ALA A 240 19.63 6.16 14.35
C ALA A 240 18.52 7.21 14.33
N ILE A 241 17.63 7.14 13.35
CA ILE A 241 16.52 8.09 13.18
C ILE A 241 15.59 8.05 14.40
N ALA A 242 15.23 6.84 14.88
CA ALA A 242 14.41 6.67 16.07
C ALA A 242 15.04 7.31 17.32
N ASN A 243 16.37 7.38 17.42
CA ASN A 243 17.08 8.03 18.53
C ASN A 243 17.38 9.52 18.27
N GLY A 244 16.76 10.13 17.26
CA GLY A 244 16.91 11.55 16.95
C GLY A 244 18.12 11.91 16.08
N TYR A 245 18.94 10.92 15.68
CA TYR A 245 20.03 11.11 14.71
C TYR A 245 19.42 11.13 13.30
N ASN A 246 18.92 12.30 12.89
CA ASN A 246 18.03 12.43 11.74
C ASN A 246 18.67 13.17 10.56
N THR A 247 19.88 13.70 10.68
CA THR A 247 20.63 14.24 9.53
C THR A 247 21.54 13.19 8.91
N TRP A 248 21.93 13.41 7.65
CA TRP A 248 22.87 12.55 6.92
C TRP A 248 24.14 12.22 7.73
N ASN A 249 24.78 13.25 8.30
CA ASN A 249 26.03 13.11 9.04
C ASN A 249 25.84 12.37 10.37
N GLU A 250 24.77 12.65 11.09
CA GLU A 250 24.44 11.97 12.35
C GLU A 250 24.19 10.48 12.12
N ILE A 251 23.46 10.13 11.05
CA ILE A 251 23.20 8.73 10.69
C ILE A 251 24.51 8.02 10.32
N LYS A 252 25.40 8.65 9.53
CA LYS A 252 26.72 8.09 9.22
C LYS A 252 27.54 7.81 10.47
N GLU A 253 27.60 8.77 11.39
CA GLU A 253 28.40 8.63 12.61
C GLU A 253 27.81 7.57 13.54
N PHE A 254 26.48 7.52 13.69
CA PHE A 254 25.80 6.47 14.47
C PHE A 254 26.13 5.07 13.96
N ILE A 255 26.05 4.85 12.64
CA ILE A 255 26.37 3.55 12.01
C ILE A 255 27.84 3.20 12.24
N LYS A 256 28.75 4.16 12.08
CA LYS A 256 30.19 3.97 12.29
C LYS A 256 30.50 3.53 13.71
N ILE A 257 29.89 4.17 14.72
CA ILE A 257 30.07 3.80 16.13
C ILE A 257 29.54 2.38 16.39
N LYS A 258 28.32 2.07 15.93
CA LYS A 258 27.68 0.77 16.20
C LYS A 258 28.32 -0.40 15.45
N LYS A 259 28.81 -0.18 14.22
CA LYS A 259 29.41 -1.23 13.39
C LYS A 259 30.93 -1.27 13.42
N ARG A 260 31.60 -0.25 13.97
CA ARG A 260 33.06 -0.04 13.87
C ARG A 260 33.55 -0.05 12.41
N GLU A 261 32.70 0.41 11.48
CA GLU A 261 32.92 0.35 10.04
C GLU A 261 32.37 1.63 9.40
N ASN A 262 33.17 2.28 8.54
CA ASN A 262 32.68 3.43 7.77
C ASN A 262 31.67 3.01 6.70
N ILE A 263 30.67 3.85 6.46
CA ILE A 263 29.73 3.70 5.36
C ILE A 263 30.00 4.76 4.28
N SER A 264 30.11 4.33 3.01
CA SER A 264 30.24 5.25 1.89
C SER A 264 28.96 6.02 1.64
N ASP A 265 29.05 7.23 1.09
CA ASP A 265 27.88 8.06 0.79
C ASP A 265 26.91 7.38 -0.17
N SER A 266 27.43 6.75 -1.23
CA SER A 266 26.63 5.97 -2.18
C SER A 266 25.84 4.83 -1.51
N ARG A 267 26.42 4.22 -0.47
CA ARG A 267 25.78 3.12 0.25
C ARG A 267 24.72 3.64 1.22
N LEU A 268 24.99 4.74 1.93
CA LEU A 268 23.98 5.37 2.77
C LEU A 268 22.80 5.88 1.94
N LEU A 269 23.06 6.50 0.78
CA LEU A 269 22.03 6.95 -0.15
C LEU A 269 21.09 5.80 -0.49
N ASN A 270 21.64 4.67 -0.93
CA ASN A 270 20.87 3.49 -1.30
C ASN A 270 20.05 2.91 -0.14
N LEU A 271 20.54 3.00 1.10
CA LEU A 271 19.77 2.56 2.27
C LEU A 271 18.60 3.50 2.53
N LEU A 272 18.82 4.81 2.48
CA LEU A 272 17.79 5.81 2.75
C LEU A 272 16.72 5.82 1.66
N GLU A 273 17.11 5.79 0.39
CA GLU A 273 16.18 5.67 -0.75
C GLU A 273 15.33 4.42 -0.60
N ARG A 274 15.94 3.27 -0.29
CA ARG A 274 15.21 2.02 -0.13
C ARG A 274 14.26 2.03 1.07
N LEU A 275 14.60 2.70 2.18
CA LEU A 275 13.66 2.87 3.30
C LEU A 275 12.51 3.82 2.95
N SER A 276 12.80 4.85 2.14
CA SER A 276 11.79 5.79 1.65
C SER A 276 10.84 5.14 0.65
N ASP A 277 11.34 4.29 -0.25
CA ASP A 277 10.53 3.53 -1.21
C ASP A 277 9.46 2.68 -0.52
N TYR A 278 9.84 2.07 0.61
CA TYR A 278 8.97 1.24 1.45
C TYR A 278 8.21 2.04 2.51
N SER A 279 8.31 3.38 2.48
CA SER A 279 7.58 4.28 3.39
C SER A 279 7.89 4.07 4.87
N PHE A 280 9.07 3.58 5.22
CA PHE A 280 9.57 3.60 6.61
C PHE A 280 10.04 4.99 7.03
N ILE A 281 10.60 5.74 6.08
CA ILE A 281 11.12 7.09 6.32
C ILE A 281 10.65 8.09 5.28
N GLU A 282 10.55 9.34 5.71
CA GLU A 282 10.32 10.50 4.86
C GLU A 282 11.40 11.55 5.08
N ARG A 283 11.52 12.49 4.13
CA ARG A 283 12.50 13.57 4.21
C ARG A 283 11.80 14.89 4.49
N ASP A 284 12.18 15.53 5.58
CA ASP A 284 11.75 16.89 5.93
C ASP A 284 12.97 17.82 5.90
N GLY A 285 13.10 18.57 4.82
CA GLY A 285 14.28 19.41 4.55
C GLY A 285 15.60 18.62 4.54
N ASN A 286 16.44 18.82 5.55
CA ASN A 286 17.72 18.12 5.73
C ASN A 286 17.65 16.93 6.70
N LYS A 287 16.46 16.62 7.23
CA LYS A 287 16.23 15.55 8.19
C LYS A 287 15.48 14.38 7.55
N TYR A 288 15.69 13.20 8.12
CA TYR A 288 14.98 11.97 7.85
C TYR A 288 14.12 11.64 9.06
N LEU A 289 12.82 11.45 8.85
CA LEU A 289 11.85 11.14 9.90
C LEU A 289 11.24 9.76 9.65
N LEU A 290 10.79 9.10 10.71
CA LEU A 290 9.98 7.88 10.55
C LEU A 290 8.57 8.29 10.14
N CYS A 291 8.00 7.57 9.17
CA CYS A 291 6.64 7.83 8.68
C CYS A 291 5.55 7.51 9.71
N ASP A 292 5.90 6.86 10.82
CA ASP A 292 4.97 6.44 11.86
C ASP A 292 5.58 6.72 13.25
N PRO A 293 4.89 7.47 14.14
CA PRO A 293 5.36 7.73 15.50
C PRO A 293 5.55 6.46 16.33
N ILE A 294 4.82 5.39 16.06
CA ILE A 294 4.96 4.12 16.78
C ILE A 294 6.26 3.41 16.40
N MET A 295 6.75 3.57 15.16
CA MET A 295 8.05 3.04 14.75
C MET A 295 9.18 3.59 15.61
N GLU A 296 9.08 4.84 16.06
CA GLU A 296 10.10 5.44 16.91
C GLU A 296 10.25 4.66 18.22
N LYS A 297 9.13 4.35 18.88
CA LYS A 297 9.12 3.53 20.10
C LYS A 297 9.63 2.11 19.82
N PHE A 298 9.19 1.49 18.73
CA PHE A 298 9.59 0.13 18.34
C PHE A 298 11.10 0.00 18.10
N PHE A 299 11.70 0.92 17.34
CA PHE A 299 13.14 0.85 17.01
C PHE A 299 14.03 1.35 18.15
N ARG A 300 13.53 2.14 19.09
CA ARG A 300 14.24 2.48 20.34
C ARG A 300 14.35 1.27 21.29
N SER A 301 13.27 0.50 21.46
CA SER A 301 13.19 -0.61 22.43
C SER A 301 13.80 -1.92 21.92
N SER A 302 13.83 -2.13 20.60
CA SER A 302 14.39 -3.34 19.99
C SER A 302 15.90 -3.43 20.21
N SER A 303 16.36 -4.33 21.09
CA SER A 303 17.78 -4.63 21.33
C SER A 303 18.45 -5.26 20.10
#